data_AF-A0A7W0Y358-F1
#
_entry.id   AF-A0A7W0Y358-F1
#
_cell.length_a   1.000
_cell.length_b   1.000
_cell.length_c   1.000
_cell.angle_alpha   90.00
_cell.angle_beta   90.00
_cell.angle_gamma   90.00
#
_symmetry.space_group_name_H-M   'P 1'
#
loop_
_entity.id
_entity.type
_entity.pdbx_description
1 polymer ?
#
loop_
_entity_poly.entity_id
_entity_poly.type
_entity_poly.pdbx_seq_one_letter_code
_entity_poly.pdbx_strand_id
1 'polypeptide(L)'
;MKRRSSSSAPRYARRADSALDVTSTRRAVALELIGGRGHYERVIAAVLGAHTSVWISTANTKELMVEVGGARSRRTAYVSILARLDELAARGVELRILHAEIPSGPFRAAIAKQPRLLAGGLELRRCPRVHMKAVIVDGELLYLGSANWTGAGLGAKGSGRRNFELGIVTDDALLLDQVQGLYDRVWSGGECNGCGLRDRCPGPLSELAPRAPVALPRKRARKPKKSAT
;
A
#
# COMPACT_ATOMS: atom_id res chain seq x y z
N MET A 1 -24.64 56.99 -19.75
CA MET A 1 -23.35 56.40 -19.30
C MET A 1 -23.52 55.84 -17.89
N LYS A 2 -23.55 54.51 -17.72
CA LYS A 2 -23.26 53.80 -16.46
C LYS A 2 -23.12 52.31 -16.79
N ARG A 3 -21.86 51.86 -16.85
CA ARG A 3 -21.45 50.49 -17.22
C ARG A 3 -21.93 49.52 -16.13
N ARG A 4 -22.68 48.49 -16.51
CA ARG A 4 -22.94 47.33 -15.64
C ARG A 4 -21.67 46.48 -15.63
N SER A 5 -21.05 46.39 -14.45
CA SER A 5 -19.95 45.48 -14.17
C SER A 5 -20.47 44.04 -14.22
N SER A 6 -20.11 43.28 -15.26
CA SER A 6 -20.29 41.84 -15.29
C SER A 6 -19.22 41.19 -14.42
N SER A 7 -19.58 40.83 -13.20
CA SER A 7 -18.78 39.90 -12.38
C SER A 7 -18.80 38.53 -13.06
N SER A 8 -17.75 38.21 -13.82
CA SER A 8 -17.51 36.84 -14.23
C SER A 8 -16.87 36.10 -13.05
N ALA A 9 -17.66 35.28 -12.37
CA ALA A 9 -17.11 34.22 -11.52
C ALA A 9 -16.04 33.45 -12.32
N PRO A 10 -14.89 33.11 -11.72
CA PRO A 10 -13.86 32.39 -12.45
C PRO A 10 -14.47 31.08 -12.94
N ARG A 11 -14.58 30.94 -14.26
CA ARG A 11 -14.84 29.65 -14.89
C ARG A 11 -13.64 28.80 -14.55
N TYR A 12 -13.75 27.95 -13.53
CA TYR A 12 -12.88 26.80 -13.39
C TYR A 12 -13.07 26.01 -14.68
N ALA A 13 -12.16 26.22 -15.64
CA ALA A 13 -12.06 25.35 -16.79
C ALA A 13 -12.07 23.93 -16.23
N ARG A 14 -12.97 23.07 -16.71
CA ARG A 14 -12.90 21.64 -16.39
C ARG A 14 -11.52 21.19 -16.86
N ARG A 15 -10.57 21.14 -15.93
CA ARG A 15 -9.34 20.39 -16.11
C ARG A 15 -9.79 18.98 -16.47
N ALA A 16 -9.11 18.34 -17.42
CA ALA A 16 -9.40 16.96 -17.78
C ALA A 16 -9.70 16.16 -16.50
N ASP A 17 -10.89 15.54 -16.44
CA ASP A 17 -11.34 14.79 -15.27
C ASP A 17 -10.22 13.81 -14.91
N SER A 18 -9.65 13.94 -13.70
CA SER A 18 -8.60 13.03 -13.28
C SER A 18 -9.19 11.63 -13.25
N ALA A 19 -8.42 10.61 -13.62
CA ALA A 19 -8.85 9.23 -13.39
C ALA A 19 -9.02 8.92 -11.89
N LEU A 20 -8.58 9.84 -11.00
CA LEU A 20 -8.84 9.82 -9.57
C LEU A 20 -10.19 10.44 -9.15
N ASP A 21 -10.87 11.17 -10.03
CA ASP A 21 -12.19 11.76 -9.78
C ASP A 21 -13.28 10.69 -9.97
N VAL A 22 -13.42 9.81 -8.97
CA VAL A 22 -14.31 8.64 -9.03
C VAL A 22 -15.43 8.74 -8.02
N THR A 23 -16.65 8.37 -8.44
CA THR A 23 -17.76 8.02 -7.56
C THR A 23 -18.33 6.69 -8.03
N SER A 24 -18.25 5.66 -7.19
CA SER A 24 -18.82 4.35 -7.52
C SER A 24 -20.34 4.34 -7.29
N THR A 25 -21.05 3.53 -8.07
CA THR A 25 -22.48 3.29 -7.85
C THR A 25 -22.70 2.63 -6.51
N ARG A 26 -23.69 3.11 -5.74
CA ARG A 26 -24.06 2.51 -4.46
C ARG A 26 -24.52 1.07 -4.65
N ARG A 27 -23.97 0.15 -3.85
CA ARG A 27 -24.35 -1.27 -3.81
C ARG A 27 -24.00 -1.87 -2.45
N ALA A 28 -24.49 -3.08 -2.19
CA ALA A 28 -24.05 -3.86 -1.03
C ALA A 28 -22.60 -4.32 -1.22
N VAL A 29 -21.83 -4.26 -0.13
CA VAL A 29 -20.42 -4.69 -0.04
C VAL A 29 -20.24 -5.38 1.30
N ALA A 30 -19.65 -6.58 1.31
CA ALA A 30 -19.24 -7.22 2.54
C ALA A 30 -17.97 -6.55 3.07
N LEU A 31 -18.00 -6.07 4.32
CA LEU A 31 -16.86 -5.40 4.94
C LEU A 31 -16.75 -5.75 6.42
N GLU A 32 -15.52 -5.70 6.90
CA GLU A 32 -15.18 -5.73 8.33
C GLU A 32 -14.77 -4.30 8.75
N LEU A 33 -15.45 -3.73 9.75
CA LEU A 33 -14.99 -2.51 10.40
C LEU A 33 -13.93 -2.89 11.45
N ILE A 34 -12.74 -2.33 11.34
CA ILE A 34 -11.63 -2.62 12.26
C ILE A 34 -11.12 -1.36 12.97
N GLY A 35 -10.65 -1.57 14.19
CA GLY A 35 -10.11 -0.55 15.08
C GLY A 35 -9.03 -1.13 15.99
N GLY A 36 -8.12 -0.29 16.49
CA GLY A 36 -7.10 -0.71 17.45
C GLY A 36 -6.27 -1.92 16.97
N ARG A 37 -6.27 -3.02 17.75
CA ARG A 37 -5.50 -4.24 17.44
C ARG A 37 -6.02 -4.98 16.18
N GLY A 38 -7.26 -4.74 15.76
CA GLY A 38 -7.80 -5.32 14.52
C GLY A 38 -6.98 -4.96 13.27
N HIS A 39 -6.31 -3.81 13.25
CA HIS A 39 -5.37 -3.45 12.18
C HIS A 39 -4.19 -4.43 12.08
N TYR A 40 -3.62 -4.80 13.23
CA TYR A 40 -2.53 -5.75 13.26
C TYR A 40 -3.01 -7.16 12.89
N GLU A 41 -4.09 -7.62 13.54
CA GLU A 41 -4.64 -8.96 13.37
C GLU A 41 -5.19 -9.21 11.97
N ARG A 42 -5.71 -8.17 11.31
CA ARG A 42 -6.34 -8.34 10.00
C ARG A 42 -5.44 -7.90 8.84
N VAL A 43 -4.76 -6.76 8.95
CA VAL A 43 -3.94 -6.20 7.86
C VAL A 43 -2.53 -6.75 7.89
N ILE A 44 -1.82 -6.64 9.03
CA ILE A 44 -0.44 -7.14 9.12
C ILE A 44 -0.40 -8.67 8.99
N ALA A 45 -1.36 -9.39 9.57
CA ALA A 45 -1.44 -10.83 9.38
C ALA A 45 -1.61 -11.22 7.89
N ALA A 46 -2.46 -10.49 7.14
CA ALA A 46 -2.62 -10.72 5.70
C ALA A 46 -1.30 -10.46 4.95
N VAL A 47 -0.62 -9.35 5.24
CA VAL A 47 0.70 -9.05 4.64
C VAL A 47 1.71 -10.17 4.89
N LEU A 48 1.80 -10.66 6.13
CA LEU A 48 2.74 -11.74 6.49
C LEU A 48 2.42 -13.07 5.78
N GLY A 49 1.14 -13.28 5.45
CA GLY A 49 0.64 -14.44 4.69
C GLY A 49 0.69 -14.28 3.17
N ALA A 50 1.15 -13.14 2.65
CA ALA A 50 1.08 -12.83 1.23
C ALA A 50 1.89 -13.81 0.37
N HIS A 51 1.42 -14.06 -0.85
CA HIS A 51 1.98 -15.07 -1.75
C HIS A 51 2.13 -14.62 -3.21
N THR A 52 1.50 -13.51 -3.60
CA THR A 52 1.55 -12.92 -4.94
C THR A 52 2.07 -11.49 -4.88
N SER A 53 1.44 -10.61 -4.10
CA SER A 53 1.79 -9.18 -4.06
C SER A 53 1.35 -8.47 -2.79
N VAL A 54 2.06 -7.43 -2.40
CA VAL A 54 1.66 -6.47 -1.35
C VAL A 54 1.87 -5.06 -1.86
N TRP A 55 0.77 -4.32 -2.08
CA TRP A 55 0.81 -2.91 -2.48
C TRP A 55 0.29 -2.03 -1.34
N ILE A 56 1.13 -1.10 -0.92
CA ILE A 56 0.84 -0.21 0.20
C ILE A 56 0.83 1.23 -0.29
N SER A 57 -0.21 1.98 0.06
CA SER A 57 -0.21 3.43 0.00
C SER A 57 -0.31 4.00 1.41
N THR A 58 0.48 5.01 1.75
CA THR A 58 0.48 5.64 3.08
C THR A 58 1.06 7.05 3.03
N ALA A 59 0.71 7.92 3.97
CA ALA A 59 1.38 9.22 4.06
C ALA A 59 2.74 9.07 4.77
N ASN A 60 2.72 8.45 5.96
CA ASN A 60 3.92 8.19 6.75
C ASN A 60 4.32 6.72 6.69
N THR A 61 5.61 6.47 6.47
CA THR A 61 6.20 5.13 6.50
C THR A 61 7.23 5.06 7.61
N LYS A 62 6.96 4.23 8.62
CA LYS A 62 7.86 3.99 9.75
C LYS A 62 8.10 2.50 9.91
N GLU A 63 9.22 2.17 10.52
CA GLU A 63 9.48 0.80 10.97
C GLU A 63 8.39 0.35 11.95
N LEU A 64 8.02 -0.93 11.88
CA LEU A 64 7.14 -1.56 12.84
C LEU A 64 7.62 -2.97 13.17
N MET A 65 7.36 -3.37 14.40
CA MET A 65 7.70 -4.70 14.88
C MET A 65 6.48 -5.61 14.78
N VAL A 66 6.71 -6.85 14.36
CA VAL A 66 5.70 -7.90 14.35
C VAL A 66 6.05 -8.97 15.38
N GLU A 67 5.00 -9.48 16.02
CA GLU A 67 5.06 -10.56 16.99
C GLU A 67 5.49 -11.87 16.31
N VAL A 68 6.44 -12.58 16.92
CA VAL A 68 6.91 -13.90 16.51
C VAL A 68 6.80 -14.84 17.71
N GLY A 69 6.05 -15.93 17.52
CA GLY A 69 5.82 -16.96 18.53
C GLY A 69 4.46 -17.61 18.32
N GLY A 70 4.43 -18.93 18.13
CA GLY A 70 3.17 -19.69 18.08
C GLY A 70 2.55 -19.82 19.48
N ALA A 71 1.30 -20.30 19.53
CA ALA A 71 0.50 -20.50 20.74
C ALA A 71 1.17 -21.32 21.89
N ARG A 72 2.37 -21.88 21.67
CA ARG A 72 3.15 -22.68 22.62
C ARG A 72 4.38 -21.97 23.20
N SER A 73 4.73 -20.74 22.78
CA SER A 73 5.86 -19.98 23.34
C SER A 73 5.43 -19.12 24.53
N ARG A 74 6.14 -19.22 25.66
CA ARG A 74 5.91 -18.39 26.86
C ARG A 74 6.41 -16.94 26.72
N ARG A 75 7.12 -16.59 25.63
CA ARG A 75 7.54 -15.20 25.34
C ARG A 75 7.23 -14.85 23.88
N THR A 76 6.49 -13.77 23.69
CA THR A 76 6.32 -13.11 22.40
C THR A 76 7.63 -12.40 22.06
N ALA A 77 8.32 -12.88 21.03
CA ALA A 77 9.44 -12.16 20.44
C ALA A 77 8.92 -11.13 19.43
N TYR A 78 9.73 -10.14 19.10
CA TYR A 78 9.39 -9.12 18.10
C TYR A 78 10.49 -9.05 17.06
N VAL A 79 10.12 -9.07 15.78
CA VAL A 79 11.05 -8.90 14.66
C VAL A 79 10.62 -7.75 13.78
N SER A 80 11.57 -7.20 13.02
CA SER A 80 11.29 -6.13 12.06
C SER A 80 10.35 -6.64 10.97
N ILE A 81 9.36 -5.83 10.59
CA ILE A 81 8.51 -6.13 9.43
C ILE A 81 9.35 -6.28 8.16
N LEU A 82 10.45 -5.52 8.02
CA LEU A 82 11.29 -5.55 6.84
C LEU A 82 12.05 -6.88 6.70
N ALA A 83 12.38 -7.55 7.80
CA ALA A 83 12.90 -8.91 7.72
C ALA A 83 11.85 -9.89 7.15
N ARG A 84 10.57 -9.73 7.52
CA ARG A 84 9.48 -10.55 6.97
C ARG A 84 9.16 -10.19 5.52
N LEU A 85 9.28 -8.92 5.14
CA LEU A 85 9.19 -8.49 3.74
C LEU A 85 10.36 -9.07 2.90
N ASP A 86 11.58 -9.17 3.45
CA ASP A 86 12.68 -9.83 2.75
C ASP A 86 12.37 -11.31 2.47
N GLU A 87 11.80 -12.03 3.45
CA GLU A 87 11.32 -13.40 3.26
C GLU A 87 10.24 -13.52 2.18
N LEU A 88 9.35 -12.53 2.06
CA LEU A 88 8.31 -12.48 1.02
C LEU A 88 8.94 -12.24 -0.36
N ALA A 89 9.82 -11.25 -0.47
CA ALA A 89 10.58 -10.98 -1.69
C ALA A 89 11.42 -12.20 -2.11
N ALA A 90 11.95 -12.96 -1.15
CA ALA A 90 12.67 -14.20 -1.41
C ALA A 90 11.82 -15.29 -2.06
N ARG A 91 10.50 -15.29 -1.78
CA ARG A 91 9.52 -16.18 -2.41
C ARG A 91 8.99 -15.65 -3.74
N GLY A 92 9.42 -14.46 -4.16
CA GLY A 92 8.96 -13.81 -5.39
C GLY A 92 7.66 -13.02 -5.23
N VAL A 93 7.25 -12.70 -4.00
CA VAL A 93 6.11 -11.79 -3.76
C VAL A 93 6.50 -10.39 -4.20
N GLU A 94 5.64 -9.75 -4.98
CA GLU A 94 5.85 -8.38 -5.45
C GLU A 94 5.55 -7.38 -4.34
N LEU A 95 6.50 -6.49 -4.01
CA LEU A 95 6.33 -5.54 -2.90
C LEU A 95 6.45 -4.09 -3.38
N ARG A 96 5.41 -3.30 -3.14
CA ARG A 96 5.34 -1.88 -3.51
C ARG A 96 4.88 -1.02 -2.34
N ILE A 97 5.60 0.07 -2.04
CA ILE A 97 5.15 1.11 -1.12
C ILE A 97 5.15 2.47 -1.84
N LEU A 98 3.97 3.04 -1.99
CA LEU A 98 3.73 4.41 -2.41
C LEU A 98 3.56 5.29 -1.18
N HIS A 99 4.44 6.27 -1.00
CA HIS A 99 4.45 7.09 0.21
C HIS A 99 4.58 8.60 -0.06
N ALA A 100 4.16 9.44 0.87
CA ALA A 100 4.28 10.90 0.74
C ALA A 100 5.55 11.44 1.39
N GLU A 101 5.76 11.07 2.65
CA GLU A 101 6.89 11.54 3.44
C GLU A 101 8.11 10.66 3.27
N ILE A 102 9.29 11.20 3.54
CA ILE A 102 10.52 10.41 3.59
C ILE A 102 10.34 9.33 4.69
N PRO A 103 10.61 8.03 4.40
CA PRO A 103 10.54 7.00 5.42
C PRO A 103 11.43 7.33 6.61
N SER A 104 10.98 6.98 7.82
CA SER A 104 11.69 7.38 9.04
C SER A 104 13.13 6.85 9.09
N GLY A 105 13.98 7.53 9.86
CA GLY A 105 15.36 7.07 10.09
C GLY A 105 15.46 5.58 10.47
N PRO A 106 14.66 5.09 11.44
CA PRO A 106 14.62 3.65 11.77
C PRO A 106 14.23 2.74 10.61
N PHE A 107 13.25 3.13 9.79
CA PHE A 107 12.86 2.34 8.60
C PHE A 107 14.02 2.24 7.61
N ARG A 108 14.67 3.38 7.32
CA ARG A 108 15.83 3.43 6.42
C ARG A 108 17.03 2.63 6.96
N ALA A 109 17.26 2.65 8.28
CA ALA A 109 18.29 1.84 8.90
C ALA A 109 17.96 0.33 8.88
N ALA A 110 16.68 -0.03 8.98
CA ALA A 110 16.24 -1.42 8.91
C ALA A 110 16.29 -1.98 7.48
N ILE A 111 15.87 -1.21 6.46
CA ILE A 111 15.97 -1.64 5.05
C ILE A 111 17.43 -1.79 4.61
N ALA A 112 18.34 -0.96 5.14
CA ALA A 112 19.77 -1.06 4.84
C ALA A 112 20.39 -2.40 5.26
N LYS A 113 19.75 -3.11 6.19
CA LYS A 113 20.16 -4.45 6.64
C LYS A 113 19.59 -5.58 5.77
N GLN A 114 18.79 -5.26 4.75
CA GLN A 114 18.12 -6.21 3.86
C GLN A 114 18.60 -6.02 2.41
N PRO A 115 19.71 -6.65 2.00
CA PRO A 115 20.31 -6.43 0.68
C PRO A 115 19.36 -6.73 -0.48
N ARG A 116 18.50 -7.74 -0.37
CA ARG A 116 17.52 -8.10 -1.42
C ARG A 116 16.47 -7.00 -1.59
N LEU A 117 15.98 -6.43 -0.49
CA LEU A 117 15.04 -5.31 -0.55
C LEU A 117 15.68 -4.09 -1.21
N LEU A 118 16.93 -3.75 -0.86
CA LEU A 118 17.69 -2.66 -1.50
C LEU A 118 17.96 -2.91 -2.98
N ALA A 119 18.21 -4.15 -3.38
CA ALA A 119 18.34 -4.55 -4.79
C ALA A 119 17.00 -4.51 -5.56
N GLY A 120 15.95 -4.00 -4.93
CA GLY A 120 14.63 -3.79 -5.50
C GLY A 120 13.67 -4.96 -5.32
N GLY A 121 13.90 -5.82 -4.32
CA GLY A 121 12.87 -6.71 -3.80
C GLY A 121 11.72 -5.97 -3.09
N LEU A 122 11.91 -4.70 -2.75
CA LEU A 122 10.86 -3.77 -2.31
C LEU A 122 10.99 -2.46 -3.09
N GLU A 123 9.94 -2.09 -3.82
CA GLU A 123 9.90 -0.82 -4.56
C GLU A 123 9.28 0.29 -3.71
N LEU A 124 9.99 1.41 -3.63
CA LEU A 124 9.53 2.61 -2.94
C LEU A 124 9.32 3.73 -3.98
N ARG A 125 8.12 4.30 -4.03
CA ARG A 125 7.83 5.49 -4.84
C ARG A 125 7.28 6.59 -3.96
N ARG A 126 7.77 7.81 -4.18
CA ARG A 126 7.38 8.98 -3.40
C ARG A 126 6.55 9.96 -4.22
N CYS A 127 5.36 10.30 -3.73
CA CYS A 127 4.56 11.40 -4.25
C CYS A 127 3.99 12.21 -3.08
N PRO A 128 4.35 13.51 -2.92
CA PRO A 128 3.88 14.33 -1.81
C PRO A 128 2.35 14.48 -1.70
N ARG A 129 1.60 14.18 -2.77
CA ARG A 129 0.14 14.23 -2.79
C ARG A 129 -0.53 12.95 -2.27
N VAL A 130 0.23 11.90 -1.98
CA VAL A 130 -0.33 10.63 -1.50
C VAL A 130 -0.84 10.79 -0.08
N HIS A 131 -2.15 10.63 0.11
CA HIS A 131 -2.72 10.64 1.46
C HIS A 131 -3.71 9.50 1.71
N MET A 132 -4.07 8.73 0.68
CA MET A 132 -4.79 7.47 0.89
C MET A 132 -3.93 6.50 1.70
N LYS A 133 -4.55 5.79 2.64
CA LYS A 133 -3.92 4.65 3.30
C LYS A 133 -4.65 3.40 2.87
N ALA A 134 -3.93 2.58 2.11
CA ALA A 134 -4.45 1.36 1.53
C ALA A 134 -3.41 0.26 1.66
N VAL A 135 -3.85 -0.97 1.91
CA VAL A 135 -3.02 -2.16 1.79
C VAL A 135 -3.80 -3.16 0.95
N ILE A 136 -3.24 -3.53 -0.20
CA ILE A 136 -3.79 -4.51 -1.12
C ILE A 136 -2.88 -5.73 -1.04
N VAL A 137 -3.44 -6.88 -0.69
CA VAL A 137 -2.72 -8.14 -0.56
C VAL A 137 -3.24 -9.13 -1.58
N ASP A 138 -2.34 -9.65 -2.40
CA ASP A 138 -2.54 -10.70 -3.40
C ASP A 138 -3.64 -10.45 -4.45
N GLY A 139 -4.20 -9.24 -4.49
CA GLY A 139 -5.41 -8.96 -5.26
C GLY A 139 -6.69 -9.56 -4.66
N GLU A 140 -6.63 -10.02 -3.42
CA GLU A 140 -7.71 -10.76 -2.74
C GLU A 140 -8.22 -10.02 -1.49
N LEU A 141 -7.41 -9.13 -0.91
CA LEU A 141 -7.78 -8.38 0.28
C LEU A 141 -7.41 -6.92 0.14
N LEU A 142 -8.37 -6.05 0.45
CA LEU A 142 -8.22 -4.61 0.52
C LEU A 142 -8.46 -4.12 1.95
N TYR A 143 -7.49 -3.39 2.48
CA TYR A 143 -7.68 -2.48 3.60
C TYR A 143 -7.74 -1.04 3.09
N LEU A 144 -8.71 -0.26 3.58
CA LEU A 144 -8.78 1.19 3.45
C LEU A 144 -9.03 1.81 4.83
N GLY A 145 -8.33 2.88 5.19
CA GLY A 145 -8.59 3.53 6.46
C GLY A 145 -7.70 4.72 6.78
N SER A 146 -7.65 5.07 8.05
CA SER A 146 -6.86 6.20 8.55
C SER A 146 -5.42 5.82 8.93
N ALA A 147 -5.18 4.56 9.30
CA ALA A 147 -3.88 4.13 9.82
C ALA A 147 -2.76 4.19 8.77
N ASN A 148 -1.69 4.92 9.11
CA ASN A 148 -0.43 4.90 8.35
C ASN A 148 0.38 3.62 8.63
N TRP A 149 1.29 3.27 7.71
CA TRP A 149 2.28 2.20 7.88
C TRP A 149 3.30 2.52 8.98
N THR A 150 2.90 2.31 10.23
CA THR A 150 3.70 2.62 11.41
C THR A 150 3.38 1.64 12.54
N GLY A 151 4.29 1.53 13.51
CA GLY A 151 4.04 0.73 14.71
C GLY A 151 2.78 1.13 15.48
N ALA A 152 2.44 2.42 15.53
CA ALA A 152 1.26 2.91 16.25
C ALA A 152 -0.03 2.84 15.44
N GLY A 153 0.05 2.79 14.11
CA GLY A 153 -1.11 2.64 13.22
C GLY A 153 -1.49 1.18 13.01
N LEU A 154 -0.65 0.44 12.28
CA LEU A 154 -0.92 -0.96 11.90
C LEU A 154 -0.16 -1.99 12.76
N GLY A 155 0.95 -1.59 13.40
CA GLY A 155 1.85 -2.52 14.09
C GLY A 155 1.36 -3.00 15.47
N ALA A 156 2.16 -3.87 16.10
CA ALA A 156 1.84 -4.52 17.37
C ALA A 156 1.94 -3.62 18.63
N LYS A 157 1.72 -2.30 18.52
CA LYS A 157 1.77 -1.41 19.69
C LYS A 157 0.62 -1.71 20.68
N GLY A 158 0.98 -1.69 21.96
CA GLY A 158 0.04 -1.85 23.07
C GLY A 158 -1.04 -0.76 23.11
N SER A 159 -2.13 -1.02 23.84
CA SER A 159 -3.34 -0.18 23.87
C SER A 159 -3.10 1.27 24.23
N GLY A 160 -2.28 1.53 25.25
CA GLY A 160 -1.95 2.89 25.68
C GLY A 160 -0.97 3.64 24.78
N ARG A 161 -0.50 3.05 23.66
CA ARG A 161 0.57 3.63 22.82
C ARG A 161 0.29 3.55 21.31
N ARG A 162 -0.84 2.98 20.90
CA ARG A 162 -1.29 2.96 19.50
C ARG A 162 -2.19 4.17 19.22
N ASN A 163 -2.28 4.54 17.96
CA ASN A 163 -3.19 5.58 17.50
C ASN A 163 -4.65 5.09 17.57
N PHE A 164 -5.57 6.04 17.67
CA PHE A 164 -6.98 5.77 17.42
C PHE A 164 -7.22 5.86 15.91
N GLU A 165 -7.45 4.70 15.30
CA GLU A 165 -7.60 4.55 13.85
C GLU A 165 -8.86 3.73 13.55
N LEU A 166 -9.46 3.98 12.39
CA LEU A 166 -10.53 3.18 11.84
C LEU A 166 -10.16 2.74 10.42
N GLY A 167 -10.61 1.56 10.04
CA GLY A 167 -10.56 1.13 8.66
C GLY A 167 -11.57 0.06 8.34
N ILE A 168 -11.69 -0.20 7.06
CA ILE A 168 -12.49 -1.28 6.50
C ILE A 168 -11.56 -2.30 5.86
N VAL A 169 -11.90 -3.57 6.02
CA VAL A 169 -11.29 -4.68 5.28
C VAL A 169 -12.37 -5.35 4.44
N THR A 170 -12.06 -5.67 3.19
CA THR A 170 -12.97 -6.32 2.26
C THR A 170 -12.20 -7.15 1.24
N ASP A 171 -12.86 -8.17 0.71
CA ASP A 171 -12.44 -9.02 -0.42
C ASP A 171 -13.28 -8.73 -1.68
N ASP A 172 -14.03 -7.63 -1.68
CA ASP A 172 -14.88 -7.25 -2.80
C ASP A 172 -14.06 -6.91 -4.05
N ALA A 173 -14.20 -7.75 -5.09
CA ALA A 173 -13.42 -7.66 -6.32
C ALA A 173 -13.54 -6.31 -7.04
N LEU A 174 -14.73 -5.71 -7.08
CA LEU A 174 -14.94 -4.43 -7.77
C LEU A 174 -14.28 -3.27 -7.02
N LEU A 175 -14.32 -3.25 -5.68
CA LEU A 175 -13.58 -2.26 -4.90
C LEU A 175 -12.07 -2.48 -5.00
N LEU A 176 -11.61 -3.74 -4.99
CA LEU A 176 -10.21 -4.10 -5.22
C LEU A 176 -9.71 -3.54 -6.54
N ASP A 177 -10.41 -3.82 -7.65
CA ASP A 177 -10.04 -3.36 -8.99
C ASP A 177 -9.99 -1.82 -9.05
N GLN A 178 -11.01 -1.15 -8.49
CA GLN A 178 -11.07 0.31 -8.46
C GLN A 178 -9.89 0.90 -7.69
N VAL A 179 -9.62 0.42 -6.47
CA VAL A 179 -8.54 0.96 -5.64
C VAL A 179 -7.17 0.62 -6.22
N GLN A 180 -6.98 -0.58 -6.77
CA GLN A 180 -5.76 -0.95 -7.49
C GLN A 180 -5.53 -0.04 -8.70
N GLY A 181 -6.57 0.27 -9.47
CA GLY A 181 -6.48 1.20 -10.60
C GLY A 181 -6.06 2.61 -10.16
N LEU A 182 -6.66 3.14 -9.08
CA LEU A 182 -6.29 4.43 -8.50
C LEU A 182 -4.83 4.43 -7.99
N TYR A 183 -4.44 3.35 -7.32
CA TYR A 183 -3.07 3.14 -6.85
C TYR A 183 -2.09 3.15 -8.02
N ASP A 184 -2.33 2.31 -9.04
CA ASP A 184 -1.42 2.12 -10.17
C ASP A 184 -1.32 3.39 -11.02
N ARG A 185 -2.42 4.13 -11.17
CA ARG A 185 -2.44 5.44 -11.83
C ARG A 185 -1.47 6.43 -11.18
N VAL A 186 -1.43 6.49 -9.84
CA VAL A 186 -0.47 7.34 -9.13
C VAL A 186 0.93 6.73 -9.22
N TRP A 187 1.06 5.43 -8.98
CA TRP A 187 2.32 4.68 -9.00
C TRP A 187 3.10 4.88 -10.30
N SER A 188 2.42 4.75 -11.44
CA SER A 188 2.96 4.91 -12.80
C SER A 188 3.19 6.38 -13.20
N GLY A 189 2.82 7.34 -12.37
CA GLY A 189 2.96 8.76 -12.67
C GLY A 189 1.91 9.31 -13.64
N GLY A 190 0.79 8.62 -13.83
CA GLY A 190 -0.31 9.08 -14.69
C GLY A 190 -0.90 10.44 -14.29
N GLU A 191 -0.70 10.87 -13.04
CA GLU A 191 -1.10 12.19 -12.55
C GLU A 191 0.01 13.25 -12.60
N CYS A 192 1.21 12.92 -13.08
CA CYS A 192 2.36 13.84 -13.04
C CYS A 192 2.31 14.93 -14.11
N ASN A 193 1.79 14.65 -15.31
CA ASN A 193 1.84 15.59 -16.44
C ASN A 193 1.12 16.92 -16.15
N GLY A 194 -0.08 16.85 -15.57
CA GLY A 194 -0.87 18.04 -15.18
C GLY A 194 -0.70 18.48 -13.72
N CYS A 195 0.27 17.92 -12.99
CA CYS A 195 0.42 18.17 -11.56
C CYS A 195 0.98 19.56 -11.27
N GLY A 196 0.18 20.44 -10.67
CA GLY A 196 0.64 21.78 -10.25
C GLY A 196 1.65 21.81 -9.10
N LEU A 197 2.00 20.66 -8.52
CA LEU A 197 3.03 20.53 -7.47
C LEU A 197 4.31 19.85 -7.99
N ARG A 198 4.48 19.75 -9.33
CA ARG A 198 5.61 19.03 -9.93
C ARG A 198 6.97 19.53 -9.45
N ASP A 199 7.14 20.85 -9.30
CA ASP A 199 8.39 21.47 -8.83
C ASP A 199 8.73 21.14 -7.37
N ARG A 200 7.78 20.57 -6.62
CA ARG A 200 7.98 20.09 -5.24
C ARG A 200 8.20 18.58 -5.18
N CYS A 201 8.15 17.89 -6.31
CA CYS A 201 8.45 16.46 -6.36
C CYS A 201 9.95 16.25 -6.19
N PRO A 202 10.39 15.36 -5.29
CA PRO A 202 11.80 14.99 -5.16
C PRO A 202 12.33 14.20 -6.38
N GLY A 203 11.42 13.73 -7.23
CA GLY A 203 11.62 13.00 -8.47
C GLY A 203 10.24 12.63 -9.01
N PRO A 204 9.75 13.24 -10.10
CA PRO A 204 8.43 12.93 -10.66
C PRO A 204 8.30 11.46 -11.03
N LEU A 205 7.19 10.82 -10.64
CA LEU A 205 6.98 9.38 -10.90
C LEU A 205 6.94 9.03 -12.39
N SER A 206 6.51 9.96 -13.25
CA SER A 206 6.52 9.82 -14.70
C SER A 206 7.93 9.72 -15.31
N GLU A 207 8.96 10.09 -14.57
CA GLU A 207 10.36 10.05 -15.02
C GLU A 207 11.09 8.80 -14.53
N LEU A 208 10.43 7.97 -13.71
CA LEU A 208 10.97 6.68 -13.30
C LEU A 208 10.89 5.70 -14.47
N ALA A 209 12.01 5.03 -14.77
CA ALA A 209 12.02 4.00 -15.79
C ALA A 209 10.99 2.90 -15.47
N PRO A 210 10.19 2.43 -16.45
CA PRO A 210 9.36 1.26 -16.25
C PRO A 210 10.28 0.06 -15.98
N ARG A 211 10.06 -0.63 -14.86
CA ARG A 211 10.75 -1.89 -14.59
C ARG A 211 10.13 -2.99 -15.43
N ALA A 212 10.98 -3.91 -15.89
CA ALA A 212 10.51 -5.15 -16.50
C ALA A 212 9.59 -5.89 -15.51
N PRO A 213 8.49 -6.49 -15.97
CA PRO A 213 7.59 -7.23 -15.09
C PRO A 213 8.37 -8.34 -14.36
N VAL A 214 8.11 -8.48 -13.06
CA VAL A 214 8.63 -9.61 -12.28
C VAL A 214 8.05 -10.88 -12.89
N ALA A 215 8.91 -11.75 -13.42
CA ALA A 215 8.47 -13.02 -13.98
C ALA A 215 7.79 -13.84 -12.88
N LEU A 216 6.48 -14.07 -13.02
CA LEU A 216 5.76 -14.96 -12.11
C LEU A 216 6.44 -16.34 -12.11
N PRO A 217 6.66 -16.95 -10.92
CA PRO A 217 7.23 -18.29 -10.86
C PRO A 217 6.34 -19.24 -11.64
N ARG A 218 6.91 -19.91 -12.66
CA ARG A 218 6.20 -20.95 -13.41
C ARG A 218 5.70 -22.00 -12.42
N LYS A 219 4.38 -22.20 -12.34
CA LYS A 219 3.78 -23.32 -11.59
C LYS A 219 4.49 -24.60 -12.04
N ARG A 220 5.20 -25.27 -11.13
CA ARG A 220 5.77 -26.60 -11.42
C ARG A 220 4.62 -27.51 -11.80
N ALA A 221 4.64 -28.02 -13.04
CA ALA A 221 3.67 -29.02 -13.48
C ALA A 221 3.70 -30.20 -12.48
N ARG A 222 2.54 -30.51 -11.88
CA ARG A 222 2.38 -31.72 -11.08
C ARG A 222 2.71 -32.92 -11.98
N LYS A 223 3.76 -33.67 -11.65
CA LYS A 223 4.01 -34.96 -12.29
C LYS A 223 2.77 -35.84 -12.07
N PRO A 224 2.21 -36.50 -13.10
CA PRO A 224 1.12 -37.44 -12.91
C PRO A 224 1.58 -38.54 -11.95
N LYS A 225 0.77 -38.82 -10.92
CA LYS A 225 0.98 -39.98 -10.06
C LYS A 225 0.90 -41.22 -10.94
N LYS A 226 1.95 -42.03 -10.98
CA LYS A 226 1.88 -43.38 -11.54
C LYS A 226 0.84 -44.14 -10.72
N SER A 227 -0.27 -44.52 -11.34
CA SER A 227 -1.21 -45.49 -10.82
C SER A 227 -0.49 -46.83 -10.67
N ALA A 228 -0.47 -47.36 -9.45
CA ALA A 228 -0.03 -48.72 -9.19
C ALA A 228 -1.22 -49.65 -9.44
N THR A 229 -1.13 -50.45 -10.49
CA THR A 229 -1.83 -51.72 -10.72
C THR A 229 -1.01 -52.49 -11.74
#